data_AF-A0A841X101-F1
#
_entry.id   AF-A0A841X101-F1
#
_cell.length_a   1.000
_cell.length_b   1.000
_cell.length_c   1.000
_cell.angle_alpha   90.00
_cell.angle_beta   90.00
_cell.angle_gamma   90.00
#
_symmetry.space_group_name_H-M   'P 1'
#
loop_
_entity.id
_entity.type
_entity.pdbx_description
1 polymer ?
#
loop_
_entity_poly.entity_id
_entity_poly.type
_entity_poly.pdbx_seq_one_letter_code
_entity_poly.pdbx_strand_id
1 'polypeptide(L)'
;DLYIDENINSDEENILLADWLQSELDLCINDELFNQINRIDNSQERDSQNYFAQSFTCLPGDVQKLDENLNILQKITKKNNFVIAEDKLRYIARSIASESHVFLSRDRQFLDLADIIYENFKLSVIQPEELINRLDELRDKPDYQPVRFSGTHLEQIQVKRGQEDFLANYFHNYKLKENKTAFQQELRRYLAEHDKFESILVRESNNVPLALIVYGKQKNQELEIPIIRVGNHNLSSTLARHILFKSILKSARDQRYFTRITDKYPEETVIEAIQEDVFVKVNNGWLKANLSVTQSCVELSNNLTNLATEFGEEYNFIKEIAKNLNKESIVLDAQLSVDIERFLFPAKITDSELTTFIIPIQPRWASYLFDEHLGKQMLALPGFGSKPELAFNREAVYYRAIQNSRGLNAPCRILWYVSETQSEGKGKGFQDVGYIGACSYVDEVVIGKSKELYRRFQRLGVYNETNVDSIRKDKNGDIMAIRFSGTELFNNSVSFQEVQQALNKDNLLLVSPYKINNESFIKLYNLGNREVYM
;
A
#
# COMPACT_ATOMS: atom_id res chain seq x y z
N ASP A 1 -20.40 6.05 31.95
CA ASP A 1 -21.70 6.00 31.25
C ASP A 1 -21.96 4.61 30.68
N LEU A 2 -22.23 3.62 31.54
CA LEU A 2 -22.61 2.26 31.14
C LEU A 2 -24.09 1.95 31.40
N TYR A 3 -24.89 2.91 31.90
CA TYR A 3 -26.30 2.67 32.23
C TYR A 3 -27.23 3.88 32.06
N ILE A 4 -26.87 4.87 31.23
CA ILE A 4 -27.78 6.00 30.95
C ILE A 4 -28.26 5.91 29.50
N ASP A 5 -29.07 4.90 29.21
CA ASP A 5 -30.23 4.96 28.29
C ASP A 5 -30.88 3.59 28.17
N GLU A 6 -32.10 3.41 28.71
CA GLU A 6 -32.89 2.17 28.66
C GLU A 6 -33.46 1.84 27.26
N ASN A 7 -32.72 2.09 26.17
CA ASN A 7 -33.21 1.73 24.83
C ASN A 7 -32.12 1.50 23.76
N ILE A 8 -30.93 1.04 24.15
CA ILE A 8 -29.86 0.64 23.21
C ILE A 8 -29.61 -0.86 23.37
N ASN A 9 -29.47 -1.57 22.24
CA ASN A 9 -29.35 -3.04 22.15
C ASN A 9 -28.31 -3.61 23.14
N SER A 10 -28.76 -4.51 24.03
CA SER A 10 -27.96 -5.19 25.07
C SER A 10 -26.80 -6.06 24.55
N ASP A 11 -26.74 -6.31 23.25
CA ASP A 11 -25.73 -7.16 22.63
C ASP A 11 -24.41 -6.41 22.37
N GLU A 12 -24.43 -5.08 22.20
CA GLU A 12 -23.21 -4.28 21.93
C GLU A 12 -22.43 -3.92 23.20
N GLU A 13 -23.08 -3.91 24.37
CA GLU A 13 -22.46 -3.54 25.65
C GLU A 13 -21.62 -4.67 26.27
N ASN A 14 -21.95 -5.92 25.94
CA ASN A 14 -21.27 -7.10 26.48
C ASN A 14 -20.09 -7.59 25.64
N ILE A 15 -19.85 -7.02 24.46
CA ILE A 15 -18.79 -7.46 23.56
C ILE A 15 -17.39 -7.31 24.19
N LEU A 16 -17.15 -6.24 24.94
CA LEU A 16 -15.89 -6.04 25.65
C LEU A 16 -15.66 -7.04 26.80
N LEU A 17 -16.73 -7.67 27.29
CA LEU A 17 -16.70 -8.66 28.36
C LEU A 17 -16.69 -10.10 27.82
N ALA A 18 -16.69 -10.29 26.50
CA ALA A 18 -16.70 -11.62 25.91
C ALA A 18 -15.46 -12.43 26.32
N ASP A 19 -15.65 -13.71 26.66
CA ASP A 19 -14.60 -14.61 27.17
C ASP A 19 -13.33 -14.64 26.30
N TRP A 20 -13.50 -14.47 24.99
CA TRP A 20 -12.40 -14.46 24.04
C TRP A 20 -11.54 -13.18 24.07
N LEU A 21 -12.08 -12.06 24.56
CA LEU A 21 -11.38 -10.78 24.69
C LEU A 21 -10.58 -10.73 26.00
N GLN A 22 -11.12 -11.32 27.06
CA GLN A 22 -10.52 -11.33 28.40
C GLN A 22 -9.19 -12.09 28.47
N SER A 23 -8.89 -12.97 27.51
CA SER A 23 -7.59 -13.67 27.43
C SER A 23 -6.46 -12.81 26.88
N GLU A 24 -6.77 -11.70 26.20
CA GLU A 24 -5.80 -10.87 25.46
C GLU A 24 -5.79 -9.40 25.87
N LEU A 25 -6.85 -8.94 26.53
CA LEU A 25 -6.95 -7.60 27.07
C LEU A 25 -7.34 -7.65 28.54
N ASP A 26 -6.73 -6.77 29.32
CA ASP A 26 -7.20 -6.44 30.67
C ASP A 26 -7.91 -5.08 30.63
N LEU A 27 -9.21 -5.08 30.91
CA LEU A 27 -9.98 -3.85 31.01
C LEU A 27 -9.71 -3.22 32.38
N CYS A 28 -9.15 -2.02 32.35
CA CYS A 28 -8.79 -1.31 33.57
C CYS A 28 -9.69 -0.09 33.78
N ILE A 29 -9.96 0.22 35.05
CA ILE A 29 -10.70 1.41 35.49
C ILE A 29 -9.79 2.34 36.29
N ASN A 30 -10.24 3.55 36.57
CA ASN A 30 -9.57 4.44 37.53
C ASN A 30 -10.47 4.74 38.74
N ASP A 31 -9.86 5.26 39.81
CA ASP A 31 -10.50 5.49 41.09
C ASP A 31 -11.57 6.60 41.08
N GLU A 32 -11.58 7.47 40.07
CA GLU A 32 -12.65 8.47 39.90
C GLU A 32 -13.99 7.83 39.59
N LEU A 33 -14.01 6.59 39.07
CA LEU A 33 -15.24 5.83 38.90
C LEU A 33 -15.97 5.65 40.23
N PHE A 34 -15.24 5.33 41.31
CA PHE A 34 -15.85 5.16 42.63
C PHE A 34 -16.39 6.48 43.20
N ASN A 35 -15.79 7.62 42.86
CA ASN A 35 -16.34 8.93 43.21
C ASN A 35 -17.67 9.19 42.48
N GLN A 36 -17.81 8.74 41.23
CA GLN A 36 -19.06 8.82 40.48
C GLN A 36 -20.12 7.88 41.05
N ILE A 37 -19.77 6.62 41.33
CA ILE A 37 -20.67 5.62 41.93
C ILE A 37 -21.20 6.10 43.29
N ASN A 38 -20.35 6.71 44.12
CA ASN A 38 -20.75 7.22 45.43
C ASN A 38 -21.75 8.40 45.39
N ARG A 39 -21.95 9.03 44.22
CA ARG A 39 -22.95 10.09 44.02
C ARG A 39 -24.35 9.54 43.68
N ILE A 40 -24.49 8.22 43.50
CA ILE A 40 -25.78 7.58 43.21
C ILE A 40 -26.64 7.57 44.49
N ASP A 41 -27.83 8.17 44.40
CA ASP A 41 -28.78 8.26 45.51
C ASP A 41 -29.36 6.89 45.90
N ASN A 42 -29.65 6.05 44.90
CA ASN A 42 -30.18 4.71 45.11
C ASN A 42 -29.12 3.78 45.70
N SER A 43 -29.32 3.32 46.93
CA SER A 43 -28.37 2.45 47.63
C SER A 43 -28.16 1.10 46.95
N GLN A 44 -29.22 0.49 46.41
CA GLN A 44 -29.11 -0.82 45.76
C GLN A 44 -28.31 -0.73 44.45
N GLU A 45 -28.55 0.32 43.68
CA GLU A 45 -27.83 0.58 42.42
C GLU A 45 -26.35 0.90 42.69
N ARG A 46 -26.09 1.76 43.69
CA ARG A 46 -24.73 2.09 44.12
C ARG A 46 -23.95 0.85 44.56
N ASP A 47 -24.56 -0.02 45.36
CA ASP A 47 -23.91 -1.23 45.85
C ASP A 47 -23.63 -2.22 44.71
N SER A 48 -24.57 -2.35 43.75
CA SER A 48 -24.39 -3.17 42.55
C SER A 48 -23.25 -2.67 41.65
N GLN A 49 -23.20 -1.36 41.38
CA GLN A 49 -22.15 -0.77 40.55
C GLN A 49 -20.78 -0.81 41.24
N ASN A 50 -20.73 -0.62 42.56
CA ASN A 50 -19.49 -0.78 43.33
C ASN A 50 -18.96 -2.21 43.25
N TYR A 51 -19.82 -3.22 43.41
CA TYR A 51 -19.42 -4.63 43.31
C TYR A 51 -18.90 -4.97 41.90
N PHE A 52 -19.56 -4.46 40.85
CA PHE A 52 -19.10 -4.65 39.48
C PHE A 52 -17.79 -3.92 39.18
N ALA A 53 -17.63 -2.67 39.61
CA ALA A 53 -16.38 -1.93 39.42
C ALA A 53 -15.18 -2.62 40.10
N GLN A 54 -15.40 -3.30 41.23
CA GLN A 54 -14.35 -4.06 41.93
C GLN A 54 -13.83 -5.28 41.15
N SER A 55 -14.52 -5.74 40.09
CA SER A 55 -14.01 -6.84 39.26
C SER A 55 -12.93 -6.42 38.26
N PHE A 56 -12.66 -5.12 38.11
CA PHE A 56 -11.67 -4.59 37.16
C PHE A 56 -10.39 -4.13 37.84
N THR A 57 -9.26 -4.22 37.13
CA THR A 57 -7.98 -3.68 37.60
C THR A 57 -8.07 -2.15 37.72
N CYS A 58 -7.86 -1.60 38.91
CA CYS A 58 -7.83 -0.15 39.13
C CYS A 58 -6.40 0.38 38.91
N LEU A 59 -6.22 1.28 37.96
CA LEU A 59 -4.92 1.86 37.67
C LEU A 59 -4.50 2.88 38.74
N PRO A 60 -3.25 2.82 39.25
CA PRO A 60 -2.75 3.83 40.17
C PRO A 60 -2.47 5.14 39.43
N GLY A 61 -2.90 6.26 40.01
CA GLY A 61 -2.62 7.61 39.50
C GLY A 61 -1.77 8.41 40.48
N ASP A 62 -0.71 9.04 39.99
CA ASP A 62 0.04 10.03 40.76
C ASP A 62 -0.79 11.31 40.94
N VAL A 63 -1.09 11.66 42.20
CA VAL A 63 -1.92 12.82 42.57
C VAL A 63 -1.30 14.13 42.09
N GLN A 64 0.03 14.23 42.04
CA GLN A 64 0.69 15.46 41.54
C GLN A 64 0.53 15.60 40.02
N LYS A 65 0.69 14.51 39.27
CA LYS A 65 0.46 14.50 37.81
C LYS A 65 -1.00 14.77 37.46
N LEU A 66 -1.94 14.36 38.31
CA LEU A 66 -3.37 14.60 38.09
C LEU A 66 -3.71 16.08 37.99
N ASP A 67 -3.29 16.88 38.97
CA ASP A 67 -3.64 18.32 39.01
C ASP A 67 -3.00 19.07 37.82
N GLU A 68 -1.79 18.69 37.42
CA GLU A 68 -1.13 19.23 36.23
C GLU A 68 -1.91 18.91 34.94
N ASN A 69 -2.26 17.63 34.76
CA ASN A 69 -3.00 17.16 33.59
C ASN A 69 -4.39 17.79 33.51
N LEU A 70 -5.09 17.89 34.64
CA LEU A 70 -6.42 18.51 34.71
C LEU A 70 -6.37 19.98 34.32
N ASN A 71 -5.37 20.72 34.80
CA ASN A 71 -5.16 22.13 34.42
C ASN A 71 -4.90 22.30 32.92
N ILE A 72 -4.15 21.39 32.30
CA ILE A 72 -3.89 21.41 30.85
C ILE A 72 -5.18 21.08 30.08
N LEU A 73 -5.92 20.04 30.48
CA LEU A 73 -7.20 19.66 29.86
C LEU A 73 -8.25 20.77 29.96
N GLN A 74 -8.34 21.48 31.09
CA GLN A 74 -9.23 22.62 31.25
C GLN A 74 -8.86 23.79 30.32
N LYS A 75 -7.57 24.01 30.06
CA LYS A 75 -7.11 25.00 29.08
C LYS A 75 -7.45 24.58 27.65
N ILE A 76 -7.26 23.30 27.32
CA ILE A 76 -7.57 22.75 26.00
C ILE A 76 -9.07 22.85 25.70
N THR A 77 -9.92 22.41 26.62
CA THR A 77 -11.38 22.44 26.46
C THR A 77 -11.91 23.87 26.31
N LYS A 78 -11.43 24.80 27.15
CA LYS A 78 -11.77 26.23 27.03
C LYS A 78 -11.30 26.84 25.71
N LYS A 79 -10.09 26.52 25.23
CA LYS A 79 -9.54 27.05 23.97
C LYS A 79 -10.33 26.58 22.74
N ASN A 80 -10.84 25.35 22.79
CA ASN A 80 -11.54 24.71 21.67
C ASN A 80 -13.08 24.77 21.81
N ASN A 81 -13.61 25.57 22.74
CA ASN A 81 -15.05 25.76 22.98
C ASN A 81 -15.84 24.47 23.32
N PHE A 82 -15.21 23.50 23.98
CA PHE A 82 -15.90 22.30 24.48
C PHE A 82 -16.37 22.51 25.93
N VAL A 83 -17.62 22.11 26.21
CA VAL A 83 -18.21 22.12 27.56
C VAL A 83 -18.29 20.68 28.04
N ILE A 84 -17.29 20.27 28.82
CA ILE A 84 -17.19 18.92 29.39
C ILE A 84 -17.29 19.04 30.91
N ALA A 85 -18.07 18.15 31.52
CA ALA A 85 -18.25 18.11 32.97
C ALA A 85 -16.91 17.82 33.69
N GLU A 86 -16.72 18.44 34.86
CA GLU A 86 -15.45 18.40 35.59
C GLU A 86 -15.06 16.98 36.03
N ASP A 87 -16.03 16.17 36.41
CA ASP A 87 -15.84 14.76 36.78
C ASP A 87 -15.37 13.91 35.59
N LYS A 88 -15.92 14.13 34.40
CA LYS A 88 -15.45 13.50 33.16
C LYS A 88 -14.02 13.92 32.80
N LEU A 89 -13.68 15.20 32.96
CA LEU A 89 -12.31 15.68 32.74
C LEU A 89 -11.32 15.10 33.74
N ARG A 90 -11.72 14.96 35.00
CA ARG A 90 -10.90 14.36 36.04
C ARG A 90 -10.65 12.88 35.76
N TYR A 91 -11.63 12.16 35.23
CA TYR A 91 -11.47 10.78 34.80
C TYR A 91 -10.38 10.63 33.74
N ILE A 92 -10.40 11.47 32.69
CA ILE A 92 -9.34 11.43 31.66
C ILE A 92 -7.99 11.89 32.21
N ALA A 93 -7.97 12.95 33.02
CA ALA A 93 -6.73 13.44 33.64
C ALA A 93 -6.02 12.34 34.45
N ARG A 94 -6.80 11.49 35.13
CA ARG A 94 -6.28 10.31 35.83
C ARG A 94 -5.81 9.21 34.89
N SER A 95 -6.54 8.91 33.82
CA SER A 95 -6.10 7.96 32.79
C SER A 95 -4.77 8.38 32.13
N ILE A 96 -4.53 9.68 32.00
CA ILE A 96 -3.22 10.20 31.57
C ILE A 96 -2.17 9.99 32.68
N ALA A 97 -2.51 10.30 33.93
CA ALA A 97 -1.61 10.15 35.07
C ALA A 97 -1.20 8.69 35.34
N SER A 98 -2.03 7.72 34.95
CA SER A 98 -1.74 6.29 35.01
C SER A 98 -0.92 5.76 33.84
N GLU A 99 -0.41 6.63 32.96
CA GLU A 99 0.41 6.27 31.79
C GLU A 99 -0.29 5.31 30.82
N SER A 100 -1.62 5.33 30.80
CA SER A 100 -2.41 4.53 29.88
C SER A 100 -2.25 5.04 28.45
N HIS A 101 -2.20 4.12 27.49
CA HIS A 101 -2.06 4.47 26.07
C HIS A 101 -3.40 4.57 25.34
N VAL A 102 -4.43 3.91 25.87
CA VAL A 102 -5.76 3.84 25.26
C VAL A 102 -6.81 4.19 26.30
N PHE A 103 -7.74 5.05 25.91
CA PHE A 103 -8.92 5.44 26.65
C PHE A 103 -10.16 5.14 25.80
N LEU A 104 -11.07 4.33 26.34
CA LEU A 104 -12.29 3.97 25.64
C LEU A 104 -13.40 4.97 25.99
N SER A 105 -13.99 5.57 24.96
CA SER A 105 -15.11 6.50 25.13
C SER A 105 -16.10 6.40 23.98
N ARG A 106 -17.39 6.46 24.32
CA ARG A 106 -18.48 6.69 23.36
C ARG A 106 -18.93 8.15 23.32
N ASP A 107 -18.41 8.99 24.20
CA ASP A 107 -18.76 10.41 24.27
C ASP A 107 -18.15 11.17 23.09
N ARG A 108 -19.02 11.72 22.24
CA ARG A 108 -18.61 12.46 21.02
C ARG A 108 -17.71 13.64 21.35
N GLN A 109 -17.90 14.31 22.48
CA GLN A 109 -17.08 15.46 22.85
C GLN A 109 -15.61 15.06 23.10
N PHE A 110 -15.38 13.86 23.63
CA PHE A 110 -14.03 13.33 23.82
C PHE A 110 -13.42 12.79 22.53
N LEU A 111 -14.24 12.18 21.67
CA LEU A 111 -13.81 11.71 20.35
C LEU A 111 -13.41 12.87 19.44
N ASP A 112 -14.17 13.98 19.47
CA ASP A 112 -13.84 15.21 18.73
C ASP A 112 -12.57 15.89 19.26
N LEU A 113 -12.22 15.66 20.53
CA LEU A 113 -10.98 16.13 21.17
C LEU A 113 -9.82 15.12 21.07
N ALA A 114 -10.03 13.93 20.50
CA ALA A 114 -9.09 12.82 20.56
C ALA A 114 -7.70 13.20 20.04
N ASP A 115 -7.64 13.88 18.88
CA ASP A 115 -6.39 14.33 18.28
C ASP A 115 -5.62 15.28 19.21
N ILE A 116 -6.32 16.24 19.83
CA ILE A 116 -5.71 17.23 20.73
C ILE A 116 -5.23 16.55 22.01
N ILE A 117 -6.01 15.61 22.56
CA ILE A 117 -5.63 14.83 23.74
C ILE A 117 -4.39 13.98 23.42
N TYR A 118 -4.37 13.31 22.26
CA TYR A 118 -3.23 12.49 21.84
C TYR A 118 -1.96 13.31 21.60
N GLU A 119 -2.06 14.48 20.96
CA GLU A 119 -0.91 15.35 20.74
C GLU A 119 -0.24 15.78 22.04
N ASN A 120 -1.04 16.17 23.03
CA ASN A 120 -0.57 16.71 24.31
C ASN A 120 -0.15 15.62 25.31
N PHE A 121 -0.85 14.49 25.34
CA PHE A 121 -0.72 13.49 26.41
C PHE A 121 -0.37 12.09 25.95
N LYS A 122 -0.33 11.83 24.63
CA LYS A 122 -0.09 10.49 24.04
C LYS A 122 -1.11 9.43 24.47
N LEU A 123 -2.29 9.87 24.91
CA LEU A 123 -3.44 9.02 25.21
C LEU A 123 -4.36 8.95 23.99
N SER A 124 -4.58 7.74 23.46
CA SER A 124 -5.50 7.52 22.34
C SER A 124 -6.93 7.39 22.86
N VAL A 125 -7.82 8.30 22.47
CA VAL A 125 -9.25 8.21 22.79
C VAL A 125 -9.97 7.56 21.62
N ILE A 126 -10.44 6.32 21.80
CA ILE A 126 -11.08 5.53 20.72
C ILE A 126 -12.41 4.94 21.18
N GLN A 127 -13.23 4.54 20.21
CA GLN A 127 -14.45 3.80 20.48
C GLN A 127 -14.17 2.31 20.75
N PRO A 128 -14.98 1.62 21.57
CA PRO A 128 -14.89 0.18 21.79
C PRO A 128 -14.83 -0.67 20.51
N GLU A 129 -15.62 -0.29 19.51
CA GLU A 129 -15.75 -1.01 18.24
C GLU A 129 -14.44 -0.92 17.42
N GLU A 130 -13.73 0.20 17.53
CA GLU A 130 -12.41 0.38 16.91
C GLU A 130 -11.33 -0.46 17.58
N LEU A 131 -11.40 -0.63 18.90
CA LEU A 131 -10.47 -1.50 19.65
C LEU A 131 -10.58 -2.95 19.16
N ILE A 132 -11.79 -3.45 18.95
CA ILE A 132 -12.02 -4.82 18.48
C ILE A 132 -11.43 -5.03 17.09
N ASN A 133 -11.68 -4.09 16.16
CA ASN A 133 -11.09 -4.15 14.83
C ASN A 133 -9.56 -4.18 14.88
N ARG A 134 -8.93 -3.39 15.77
CA ARG A 134 -7.47 -3.39 15.93
C ARG A 134 -6.93 -4.70 16.49
N LEU A 135 -7.68 -5.42 17.33
CA LEU A 135 -7.28 -6.71 17.87
C LEU A 135 -7.46 -7.84 16.85
N ASP A 136 -8.55 -7.80 16.09
CA ASP A 136 -8.77 -8.74 14.98
C ASP A 136 -7.67 -8.58 13.91
N GLU A 137 -7.22 -7.34 13.64
CA GLU A 137 -6.06 -7.05 12.78
C GLU A 137 -4.73 -7.66 13.29
N LEU A 138 -4.58 -7.82 14.62
CA LEU A 138 -3.39 -8.40 15.26
C LEU A 138 -3.44 -9.93 15.37
N ARG A 139 -4.64 -10.52 15.38
CA ARG A 139 -4.88 -11.97 15.56
C ARG A 139 -4.72 -12.79 14.27
N ASP A 140 -5.01 -12.22 13.11
CA ASP A 140 -5.05 -12.99 11.88
C ASP A 140 -3.66 -13.24 11.27
N LYS A 141 -3.36 -14.55 11.07
CA LYS A 141 -2.16 -15.09 10.41
C LYS A 141 -1.84 -14.36 9.08
N PRO A 142 -0.55 -14.30 8.69
CA PRO A 142 -0.06 -13.47 7.57
C PRO A 142 -0.72 -13.72 6.19
N ASP A 143 -1.40 -14.85 5.98
CA ASP A 143 -2.07 -15.18 4.71
C ASP A 143 -3.48 -14.57 4.55
N TYR A 144 -4.06 -13.98 5.62
CA TYR A 144 -5.45 -13.54 5.66
C TYR A 144 -5.62 -12.01 5.85
N GLN A 145 -4.54 -11.24 5.75
CA GLN A 145 -4.64 -9.78 5.83
C GLN A 145 -5.25 -9.19 4.55
N PRO A 146 -6.23 -8.26 4.65
CA PRO A 146 -6.57 -7.39 3.54
C PRO A 146 -5.31 -6.64 3.10
N VAL A 147 -4.88 -6.81 1.84
CA VAL A 147 -3.80 -5.98 1.31
C VAL A 147 -4.41 -4.62 1.01
N ARG A 148 -4.21 -3.67 1.92
CA ARG A 148 -4.60 -2.27 1.71
C ARG A 148 -3.66 -1.66 0.68
N PHE A 149 -4.21 -1.06 -0.37
CA PHE A 149 -3.38 -0.37 -1.36
C PHE A 149 -2.78 0.87 -0.71
N SER A 150 -1.44 0.91 -0.56
CA SER A 150 -0.60 1.98 -0.04
C SER A 150 -1.32 3.20 0.56
N GLY A 151 -1.89 3.08 1.77
CA GLY A 151 -2.51 4.22 2.46
C GLY A 151 -3.95 4.56 2.05
N THR A 152 -4.66 3.72 1.31
CA THR A 152 -6.04 3.96 0.88
C THR A 152 -7.05 3.18 1.72
N HIS A 153 -8.32 3.57 1.64
CA HIS A 153 -9.46 2.82 2.20
C HIS A 153 -9.84 1.58 1.38
N LEU A 154 -9.02 1.18 0.42
CA LEU A 154 -9.30 0.06 -0.46
C LEU A 154 -8.65 -1.20 0.07
N GLU A 155 -9.46 -2.25 0.14
CA GLU A 155 -9.07 -3.55 0.65
C GLU A 155 -9.10 -4.58 -0.47
N GLN A 156 -8.00 -5.32 -0.61
CA GLN A 156 -7.95 -6.54 -1.39
C GLN A 156 -8.18 -7.73 -0.46
N ILE A 157 -9.27 -8.47 -0.64
CA ILE A 157 -9.63 -9.63 0.19
C ILE A 157 -9.87 -10.88 -0.68
N GLN A 158 -9.71 -12.07 -0.09
CA GLN A 158 -10.16 -13.31 -0.73
C GLN A 158 -11.69 -13.39 -0.72
N VAL A 159 -12.26 -13.81 -1.84
CA VAL A 159 -13.71 -14.01 -1.96
C VAL A 159 -14.12 -15.23 -1.12
N LYS A 160 -15.14 -15.07 -0.28
CA LYS A 160 -15.67 -16.16 0.55
C LYS A 160 -16.77 -16.93 -0.20
N ARG A 161 -16.88 -18.23 0.08
CA ARG A 161 -18.01 -19.05 -0.38
C ARG A 161 -19.32 -18.46 0.12
N GLY A 162 -20.35 -18.46 -0.72
CA GLY A 162 -21.66 -17.87 -0.44
C GLY A 162 -21.82 -16.41 -0.87
N GLN A 163 -20.75 -15.76 -1.35
CA GLN A 163 -20.81 -14.39 -1.88
C GLN A 163 -21.11 -14.35 -3.40
N GLU A 164 -21.29 -15.50 -4.06
CA GLU A 164 -21.35 -15.58 -5.52
C GLU A 164 -22.59 -14.92 -6.09
N ASP A 165 -23.73 -15.04 -5.41
CA ASP A 165 -24.98 -14.37 -5.77
C ASP A 165 -24.81 -12.84 -5.75
N PHE A 166 -24.21 -12.31 -4.68
CA PHE A 166 -23.94 -10.89 -4.50
C PHE A 166 -22.96 -10.36 -5.56
N LEU A 167 -21.85 -11.07 -5.80
CA LEU A 167 -20.86 -10.69 -6.78
C LEU A 167 -21.38 -10.82 -8.22
N ALA A 168 -22.20 -11.83 -8.52
CA ALA A 168 -22.83 -11.97 -9.82
C ALA A 168 -23.83 -10.83 -10.10
N ASN A 169 -24.55 -10.34 -9.09
CA ASN A 169 -25.39 -9.15 -9.25
C ASN A 169 -24.57 -7.94 -9.71
N TYR A 170 -23.37 -7.78 -9.17
CA TYR A 170 -22.55 -6.59 -9.37
C TYR A 170 -21.68 -6.67 -10.63
N PHE A 171 -21.03 -7.80 -10.88
CA PHE A 171 -19.99 -7.93 -11.90
C PHE A 171 -20.41 -8.64 -13.19
N HIS A 172 -21.64 -9.17 -13.29
CA HIS A 172 -22.08 -9.73 -14.57
C HIS A 172 -22.19 -8.63 -15.64
N ASN A 173 -21.66 -8.89 -16.83
CA ASN A 173 -21.61 -7.95 -17.93
C ASN A 173 -22.86 -8.06 -18.82
N TYR A 174 -23.92 -7.37 -18.40
CA TYR A 174 -25.18 -7.33 -19.17
C TYR A 174 -25.02 -6.68 -20.56
N LYS A 175 -24.06 -5.76 -20.74
CA LYS A 175 -23.81 -5.05 -22.02
C LYS A 175 -23.30 -6.01 -23.09
N LEU A 176 -22.46 -6.98 -22.71
CA LEU A 176 -21.98 -8.04 -23.58
C LEU A 176 -22.89 -9.28 -23.61
N LYS A 177 -24.12 -9.16 -23.06
CA LYS A 177 -25.11 -10.23 -22.98
C LYS A 177 -24.60 -11.48 -22.22
N GLU A 178 -23.75 -11.27 -21.21
CA GLU A 178 -23.31 -12.36 -20.32
C GLU A 178 -24.51 -12.91 -19.55
N ASN A 179 -24.66 -14.23 -19.54
CA ASN A 179 -25.71 -14.88 -18.76
C ASN A 179 -25.31 -14.89 -17.28
N LYS A 180 -26.08 -14.19 -16.44
CA LYS A 180 -25.83 -14.06 -15.01
C LYS A 180 -25.75 -15.40 -14.27
N THR A 181 -26.65 -16.33 -14.58
CA THR A 181 -26.65 -17.66 -13.95
C THR A 181 -25.41 -18.46 -14.34
N ALA A 182 -24.97 -18.36 -15.60
CA ALA A 182 -23.74 -19.01 -16.05
C ALA A 182 -22.49 -18.41 -15.37
N PHE A 183 -22.40 -17.08 -15.30
CA PHE A 183 -21.31 -16.38 -14.59
C PHE A 183 -21.25 -16.79 -13.10
N GLN A 184 -22.41 -16.83 -12.44
CA GLN A 184 -22.52 -17.28 -11.06
C GLN A 184 -22.05 -18.73 -10.87
N GLN A 185 -22.41 -19.63 -11.79
CA GLN A 185 -21.96 -21.03 -11.76
C GLN A 185 -20.45 -21.15 -11.97
N GLU A 186 -19.88 -20.37 -12.90
CA GLU A 186 -18.43 -20.32 -13.10
C GLU A 186 -17.71 -19.82 -11.84
N LEU A 187 -18.19 -18.75 -11.22
CA LEU A 187 -17.62 -18.22 -9.97
C LEU A 187 -17.71 -19.24 -8.82
N ARG A 188 -18.86 -19.91 -8.64
CA ARG A 188 -19.03 -20.98 -7.64
C ARG A 188 -18.02 -22.11 -7.84
N ARG A 189 -17.75 -22.49 -9.09
CA ARG A 189 -16.73 -23.51 -9.41
C ARG A 189 -15.33 -23.05 -8.98
N TYR A 190 -14.95 -21.81 -9.29
CA TYR A 190 -13.64 -21.28 -8.90
C TYR A 190 -13.45 -21.23 -7.38
N LEU A 191 -14.48 -20.84 -6.63
CA LEU A 191 -14.43 -20.83 -5.15
C LEU A 191 -14.48 -22.23 -4.51
N ALA A 192 -15.01 -23.22 -5.22
CA ALA A 192 -14.97 -24.60 -4.79
C ALA A 192 -13.55 -25.18 -4.90
N GLU A 193 -12.83 -24.85 -5.98
CA GLU A 193 -11.50 -25.37 -6.32
C GLU A 193 -10.36 -24.45 -5.83
N HIS A 194 -10.32 -24.13 -4.53
CA HIS A 194 -9.36 -23.16 -3.94
C HIS A 194 -7.87 -23.52 -4.14
N ASP A 195 -7.54 -24.79 -4.33
CA ASP A 195 -6.16 -25.23 -4.60
C ASP A 195 -5.70 -24.84 -6.01
N LYS A 196 -6.64 -24.65 -6.94
CA LYS A 196 -6.35 -24.30 -8.33
C LYS A 196 -6.62 -22.84 -8.63
N PHE A 197 -7.58 -22.24 -7.94
CA PHE A 197 -8.01 -20.88 -8.19
C PHE A 197 -7.90 -20.00 -6.95
N GLU A 198 -7.38 -18.79 -7.16
CA GLU A 198 -7.40 -17.72 -6.17
C GLU A 198 -8.39 -16.65 -6.64
N SER A 199 -9.38 -16.32 -5.81
CA SER A 199 -10.43 -15.36 -6.16
C SER A 199 -10.35 -14.15 -5.24
N ILE A 200 -10.12 -12.98 -5.82
CA ILE A 200 -9.83 -11.74 -5.11
C ILE A 200 -10.90 -10.71 -5.40
N LEU A 201 -11.36 -10.04 -4.35
CA LEU A 201 -12.25 -8.90 -4.39
C LEU A 201 -11.50 -7.66 -3.92
N VAL A 202 -11.53 -6.62 -4.74
CA VAL A 202 -11.15 -5.27 -4.33
C VAL A 202 -12.42 -4.52 -3.94
N ARG A 203 -12.44 -3.93 -2.75
CA ARG A 203 -13.59 -3.19 -2.21
C ARG A 203 -13.16 -1.94 -1.45
N GLU A 204 -14.09 -1.01 -1.23
CA GLU A 204 -13.94 0.09 -0.27
C GLU A 204 -14.21 -0.38 1.18
N SER A 205 -13.74 0.38 2.18
CA SER A 205 -13.99 0.12 3.61
C SER A 205 -15.47 0.03 3.99
N ASN A 206 -16.38 0.61 3.18
CA ASN A 206 -17.83 0.51 3.33
C ASN A 206 -18.45 -0.78 2.71
N ASN A 207 -17.61 -1.75 2.33
CA ASN A 207 -17.98 -2.99 1.64
C ASN A 207 -18.49 -2.85 0.19
N VAL A 208 -18.30 -1.71 -0.47
CA VAL A 208 -18.67 -1.55 -1.89
C VAL A 208 -17.67 -2.28 -2.79
N PRO A 209 -18.09 -3.26 -3.61
CA PRO A 209 -17.22 -3.94 -4.57
C PRO A 209 -16.69 -2.99 -5.66
N LEU A 210 -15.40 -3.04 -5.95
CA LEU A 210 -14.79 -2.26 -7.02
C LEU A 210 -14.25 -3.15 -8.14
N ALA A 211 -13.63 -4.28 -7.82
CA ALA A 211 -13.14 -5.22 -8.83
C ALA A 211 -13.15 -6.66 -8.33
N LEU A 212 -13.34 -7.60 -9.25
CA LEU A 212 -13.26 -9.03 -9.02
C LEU A 212 -12.25 -9.64 -9.99
N ILE A 213 -11.32 -10.41 -9.44
CA ILE A 213 -10.26 -11.08 -10.20
C ILE A 213 -10.22 -12.53 -9.78
N VAL A 214 -10.11 -13.44 -10.74
CA VAL A 214 -9.82 -14.84 -10.47
C VAL A 214 -8.52 -15.19 -11.17
N TYR A 215 -7.62 -15.83 -10.44
CA TYR A 215 -6.35 -16.37 -10.93
C TYR A 215 -6.42 -17.89 -10.98
N GLY A 216 -6.16 -18.48 -12.15
CA GLY A 216 -5.87 -19.90 -12.31
C GLY A 216 -4.39 -20.17 -12.15
N LYS A 217 -4.01 -20.94 -11.12
CA LYS A 217 -2.62 -21.24 -10.74
C LYS A 217 -2.13 -22.61 -11.19
N GLN A 218 -3.00 -23.38 -11.84
CA GLN A 218 -2.76 -24.78 -12.20
C GLN A 218 -1.65 -25.01 -13.22
N LYS A 219 -1.24 -23.99 -13.99
CA LYS A 219 -0.16 -24.09 -14.97
C LYS A 219 1.11 -23.47 -14.39
N ASN A 220 2.23 -24.17 -14.52
CA ASN A 220 3.52 -23.71 -14.01
C ASN A 220 4.13 -22.62 -14.89
N GLN A 221 3.82 -22.62 -16.19
CA GLN A 221 4.41 -21.69 -17.16
C GLN A 221 3.59 -20.41 -17.37
N GLU A 222 2.30 -20.41 -17.03
CA GLU A 222 1.42 -19.26 -17.24
C GLU A 222 0.43 -19.04 -16.09
N LEU A 223 0.24 -17.78 -15.71
CA LEU A 223 -0.84 -17.38 -14.80
C LEU A 223 -2.09 -17.11 -15.64
N GLU A 224 -3.16 -17.88 -15.43
CA GLU A 224 -4.43 -17.65 -16.10
C GLU A 224 -5.27 -16.64 -15.31
N ILE A 225 -5.96 -15.74 -16.01
CA ILE A 225 -6.94 -14.80 -15.47
C ILE A 225 -8.28 -15.06 -16.18
N PRO A 226 -9.07 -16.03 -15.71
CA PRO A 226 -10.38 -16.33 -16.30
C PRO A 226 -11.45 -15.28 -16.02
N ILE A 227 -11.31 -14.51 -14.93
CA ILE A 227 -12.21 -13.41 -14.60
C ILE A 227 -11.38 -12.18 -14.22
N ILE A 228 -11.65 -11.07 -14.89
CA ILE A 228 -11.21 -9.73 -14.53
C ILE A 228 -12.36 -8.75 -14.80
N ARG A 229 -12.94 -8.26 -13.71
CA ARG A 229 -14.10 -7.35 -13.72
C ARG A 229 -13.76 -6.13 -12.89
N VAL A 230 -14.00 -4.95 -13.43
CA VAL A 230 -13.86 -3.68 -12.72
C VAL A 230 -15.20 -2.98 -12.83
N GLY A 231 -15.80 -2.58 -11.71
CA GLY A 231 -17.07 -1.89 -11.71
C GLY A 231 -16.96 -0.50 -12.32
N ASN A 232 -18.09 0.14 -12.61
CA ASN A 232 -18.12 1.48 -13.19
C ASN A 232 -18.06 2.57 -12.12
N HIS A 233 -16.89 3.19 -11.95
CA HIS A 233 -16.62 4.27 -11.00
C HIS A 233 -15.49 5.18 -11.55
N ASN A 234 -15.23 6.30 -10.87
CA ASN A 234 -14.19 7.26 -11.27
C ASN A 234 -12.77 6.66 -11.36
N LEU A 235 -12.49 5.63 -10.56
CA LEU A 235 -11.18 4.95 -10.53
C LEU A 235 -11.06 3.76 -11.48
N SER A 236 -12.10 3.37 -12.23
CA SER A 236 -12.12 2.08 -12.96
C SER A 236 -10.91 1.90 -13.89
N SER A 237 -10.58 2.94 -14.64
CA SER A 237 -9.47 2.91 -15.60
C SER A 237 -8.11 2.75 -14.90
N THR A 238 -7.90 3.45 -13.78
CA THR A 238 -6.66 3.34 -12.98
C THR A 238 -6.57 1.99 -12.27
N LEU A 239 -7.69 1.51 -11.72
CA LEU A 239 -7.78 0.23 -11.04
C LEU A 239 -7.54 -0.95 -12.01
N ALA A 240 -8.11 -0.92 -13.21
CA ALA A 240 -7.87 -1.93 -14.23
C ALA A 240 -6.38 -2.06 -14.58
N ARG A 241 -5.71 -0.93 -14.85
CA ARG A 241 -4.27 -0.88 -15.11
C ARG A 241 -3.45 -1.42 -13.93
N HIS A 242 -3.81 -1.03 -12.71
CA HIS A 242 -3.11 -1.49 -11.52
C HIS A 242 -3.25 -3.00 -11.33
N ILE A 243 -4.46 -3.54 -11.48
CA ILE A 243 -4.74 -4.97 -11.36
C ILE A 243 -3.93 -5.77 -12.38
N LEU A 244 -3.90 -5.33 -13.65
CA LEU A 244 -3.12 -6.00 -14.68
C LEU A 244 -1.62 -5.96 -14.36
N PHE A 245 -1.10 -4.79 -13.98
CA PHE A 245 0.30 -4.63 -13.58
C PHE A 245 0.69 -5.55 -12.41
N LYS A 246 -0.16 -5.60 -11.36
CA LYS A 246 0.02 -6.51 -10.23
C LYS A 246 -0.05 -7.97 -10.64
N SER A 247 -0.94 -8.31 -11.58
CA SER A 247 -1.07 -9.68 -12.10
C SER A 247 0.19 -10.12 -12.86
N ILE A 248 0.79 -9.24 -13.65
CA ILE A 248 2.06 -9.48 -14.33
C ILE A 248 3.19 -9.72 -13.31
N LEU A 249 3.31 -8.86 -12.30
CA LEU A 249 4.30 -9.01 -11.24
C LEU A 249 4.08 -10.28 -10.41
N LYS A 250 2.83 -10.67 -10.17
CA LYS A 250 2.49 -11.93 -9.49
C LYS A 250 2.90 -13.13 -10.33
N SER A 251 2.60 -13.12 -11.63
CA SER A 251 3.00 -14.17 -12.57
C SER A 251 4.51 -14.35 -12.60
N ALA A 252 5.25 -13.25 -12.73
CA ALA A 252 6.71 -13.25 -12.75
C ALA A 252 7.33 -13.71 -11.42
N ARG A 253 6.77 -13.28 -10.28
CA ARG A 253 7.22 -13.74 -8.95
C ARG A 253 7.01 -15.23 -8.73
N ASP A 254 5.93 -15.79 -9.25
CA ASP A 254 5.65 -17.23 -9.24
C ASP A 254 6.48 -17.99 -10.30
N GLN A 255 7.52 -17.38 -10.87
CA GLN A 255 8.41 -17.93 -11.90
C GLN A 255 7.70 -18.42 -13.16
N ARG A 256 6.54 -17.82 -13.48
CA ARG A 256 5.81 -18.10 -14.71
C ARG A 256 6.29 -17.18 -15.83
N TYR A 257 6.36 -17.71 -17.05
CA TYR A 257 6.83 -16.95 -18.22
C TYR A 257 5.74 -16.09 -18.85
N PHE A 258 4.46 -16.45 -18.65
CA PHE A 258 3.35 -15.79 -19.31
C PHE A 258 2.20 -15.43 -18.37
N THR A 259 1.46 -14.41 -18.73
CA THR A 259 0.17 -14.07 -18.14
C THR A 259 -0.88 -14.13 -19.23
N ARG A 260 -1.93 -14.90 -19.00
CA ARG A 260 -3.01 -15.12 -19.97
C ARG A 260 -4.34 -14.65 -19.42
N ILE A 261 -5.07 -13.88 -20.19
CA ILE A 261 -6.44 -13.46 -19.85
C ILE A 261 -7.39 -14.24 -20.76
N THR A 262 -8.19 -15.12 -20.16
CA THR A 262 -9.18 -15.97 -20.86
C THR A 262 -10.61 -15.50 -20.64
N ASP A 263 -10.77 -14.35 -20.00
CA ASP A 263 -12.05 -13.73 -19.77
C ASP A 263 -12.80 -13.42 -21.08
N LYS A 264 -14.03 -13.92 -21.18
CA LYS A 264 -14.88 -13.80 -22.36
C LYS A 264 -15.64 -12.47 -22.44
N TYR A 265 -15.80 -11.79 -21.31
CA TYR A 265 -16.65 -10.59 -21.22
C TYR A 265 -15.96 -9.40 -20.53
N PRO A 266 -14.68 -9.10 -20.85
CA PRO A 266 -13.99 -7.96 -20.24
C PRO A 266 -14.67 -6.64 -20.63
N GLU A 267 -14.69 -5.69 -19.70
CA GLU A 267 -15.17 -4.34 -19.98
C GLU A 267 -14.19 -3.56 -20.87
N GLU A 268 -14.67 -2.52 -21.55
CA GLU A 268 -13.85 -1.68 -22.44
C GLU A 268 -12.64 -1.08 -21.71
N THR A 269 -12.82 -0.61 -20.47
CA THR A 269 -11.72 -0.09 -19.61
C THR A 269 -10.64 -1.14 -19.34
N VAL A 270 -11.03 -2.42 -19.24
CA VAL A 270 -10.09 -3.53 -19.07
C VAL A 270 -9.38 -3.82 -20.38
N ILE A 271 -10.11 -3.80 -21.52
CA ILE A 271 -9.50 -4.00 -22.85
C ILE A 271 -8.47 -2.92 -23.15
N GLU A 272 -8.76 -1.65 -22.84
CA GLU A 272 -7.80 -0.55 -22.97
C GLU A 272 -6.52 -0.83 -22.15
N ALA A 273 -6.69 -1.23 -20.89
CA ALA A 273 -5.56 -1.56 -20.02
C ALA A 273 -4.75 -2.77 -20.54
N ILE A 274 -5.41 -3.79 -21.09
CA ILE A 274 -4.77 -4.96 -21.74
C ILE A 274 -3.90 -4.51 -22.92
N GLN A 275 -4.40 -3.59 -23.74
CA GLN A 275 -3.68 -3.07 -24.91
C GLN A 275 -2.47 -2.23 -24.51
N GLU A 276 -2.62 -1.38 -23.49
CA GLU A 276 -1.51 -0.56 -22.97
C GLU A 276 -0.36 -1.41 -22.38
N ASP A 277 -0.68 -2.55 -21.76
CA ASP A 277 0.31 -3.52 -21.27
C ASP A 277 0.92 -4.41 -22.35
N VAL A 278 0.53 -4.18 -23.61
CA VAL A 278 1.05 -4.87 -24.79
C VAL A 278 0.79 -6.38 -24.72
N PHE A 279 -0.37 -6.77 -24.18
CA PHE A 279 -0.85 -8.13 -24.36
C PHE A 279 -1.16 -8.38 -25.84
N VAL A 280 -0.73 -9.53 -26.35
CA VAL A 280 -0.98 -9.96 -27.71
C VAL A 280 -2.27 -10.77 -27.74
N LYS A 281 -3.15 -10.44 -28.68
CA LYS A 281 -4.39 -11.20 -28.90
C LYS A 281 -4.06 -12.57 -29.49
N VAL A 282 -4.61 -13.61 -28.89
CA VAL A 282 -4.45 -15.00 -29.32
C VAL A 282 -5.83 -15.66 -29.46
N ASN A 283 -5.87 -16.92 -29.92
CA ASN A 283 -7.15 -17.60 -30.19
C ASN A 283 -8.01 -17.71 -28.93
N ASN A 284 -7.38 -17.98 -27.77
CA ASN A 284 -8.06 -18.11 -26.50
C ASN A 284 -7.73 -16.94 -25.56
N GLY A 285 -8.02 -15.72 -26.01
CA GLY A 285 -7.94 -14.50 -25.20
C GLY A 285 -6.70 -13.65 -25.49
N TRP A 286 -6.00 -13.25 -24.44
CA TRP A 286 -4.84 -12.35 -24.52
C TRP A 286 -3.65 -12.93 -23.77
N LEU A 287 -2.45 -12.72 -24.30
CA LEU A 287 -1.23 -13.31 -23.77
C LEU A 287 -0.11 -12.27 -23.68
N LYS A 288 0.59 -12.24 -22.55
CA LYS A 288 1.79 -11.41 -22.34
C LYS A 288 2.94 -12.28 -21.87
N ALA A 289 4.14 -12.00 -22.37
CA ALA A 289 5.38 -12.56 -21.84
C ALA A 289 5.89 -11.67 -20.69
N ASN A 290 6.24 -12.28 -19.56
CA ASN A 290 6.72 -11.61 -18.35
C ASN A 290 7.90 -12.35 -17.74
N LEU A 291 9.12 -12.05 -18.17
CA LEU A 291 10.28 -12.84 -17.81
C LEU A 291 11.00 -12.23 -16.61
N SER A 292 11.08 -12.97 -15.49
CA SER A 292 11.83 -12.55 -14.31
C SER A 292 13.33 -12.88 -14.44
N VAL A 293 14.00 -12.24 -15.41
CA VAL A 293 15.40 -12.55 -15.75
C VAL A 293 16.25 -11.30 -15.93
N THR A 294 17.55 -11.42 -15.61
CA THR A 294 18.59 -10.47 -16.01
C THR A 294 19.49 -11.14 -17.05
N GLN A 295 19.33 -10.82 -18.33
CA GLN A 295 20.02 -11.51 -19.44
C GLN A 295 20.57 -10.50 -20.45
N SER A 296 21.62 -10.88 -21.17
CA SER A 296 22.08 -10.14 -22.35
C SER A 296 21.06 -10.26 -23.49
N CYS A 297 21.14 -9.39 -24.49
CA CYS A 297 20.31 -9.49 -25.69
C CYS A 297 20.38 -10.88 -26.35
N VAL A 298 21.58 -11.48 -26.42
CA VAL A 298 21.80 -12.80 -27.02
C VAL A 298 21.17 -13.92 -26.18
N GLU A 299 21.38 -13.91 -24.87
CA GLU A 299 20.78 -14.90 -23.96
C GLU A 299 19.26 -14.81 -23.97
N LEU A 300 18.71 -13.58 -23.94
CA LEU A 300 17.28 -13.34 -23.98
C LEU A 300 16.66 -13.78 -25.30
N SER A 301 17.34 -13.51 -26.42
CA SER A 301 16.94 -13.98 -27.76
C SER A 301 16.85 -15.50 -27.84
N ASN A 302 17.87 -16.20 -27.33
CA ASN A 302 17.88 -17.66 -27.27
C ASN A 302 16.77 -18.19 -26.36
N ASN A 303 16.58 -17.57 -25.19
CA ASN A 303 15.53 -17.94 -24.23
C ASN A 303 14.13 -17.82 -24.86
N LEU A 304 13.81 -16.67 -25.47
CA LEU A 304 12.53 -16.46 -26.17
C LEU A 304 12.33 -17.45 -27.32
N THR A 305 13.38 -17.76 -28.08
CA THR A 305 13.32 -18.73 -29.17
C THR A 305 13.01 -20.14 -28.65
N ASN A 306 13.63 -20.53 -27.54
CA ASN A 306 13.38 -21.82 -26.89
C ASN A 306 11.95 -21.90 -26.36
N LEU A 307 11.49 -20.89 -25.61
CA LEU A 307 10.12 -20.83 -25.09
C LEU A 307 9.08 -20.93 -26.22
N ALA A 308 9.28 -20.20 -27.32
CA ALA A 308 8.36 -20.25 -28.46
C ALA A 308 8.36 -21.60 -29.19
N THR A 309 9.47 -22.33 -29.13
CA THR A 309 9.57 -23.68 -29.70
C THR A 309 8.92 -24.72 -28.80
N GLU A 310 9.09 -24.58 -27.49
CA GLU A 310 8.53 -25.46 -26.46
C GLU A 310 7.01 -25.37 -26.38
N PHE A 311 6.45 -24.15 -26.34
CA PHE A 311 5.01 -23.96 -26.08
C PHE A 311 4.13 -23.87 -27.34
N GLY A 312 4.73 -23.87 -28.53
CA GLY A 312 4.02 -23.98 -29.81
C GLY A 312 3.54 -22.65 -30.42
N GLU A 313 2.71 -22.75 -31.46
CA GLU A 313 2.46 -21.63 -32.39
C GLU A 313 1.83 -20.38 -31.75
N GLU A 314 0.98 -20.55 -30.74
CA GLU A 314 0.31 -19.43 -30.06
C GLU A 314 1.31 -18.48 -29.38
N TYR A 315 2.51 -18.97 -29.04
CA TYR A 315 3.57 -18.22 -28.39
C TYR A 315 4.57 -17.63 -29.39
N ASN A 316 4.39 -17.86 -30.70
CA ASN A 316 5.35 -17.40 -31.72
C ASN A 316 5.52 -15.88 -31.80
N PHE A 317 4.63 -15.09 -31.21
CA PHE A 317 4.80 -13.63 -31.17
C PHE A 317 6.13 -13.20 -30.54
N ILE A 318 6.66 -13.98 -29.59
CA ILE A 318 7.97 -13.71 -28.98
C ILE A 318 9.16 -14.04 -29.90
N LYS A 319 8.96 -14.83 -30.98
CA LYS A 319 10.02 -15.08 -31.97
C LYS A 319 10.38 -13.82 -32.74
N GLU A 320 9.41 -12.96 -33.03
CA GLU A 320 9.69 -11.68 -33.70
C GLU A 320 10.53 -10.76 -32.81
N ILE A 321 10.33 -10.84 -31.50
CA ILE A 321 11.15 -10.10 -30.53
C ILE A 321 12.56 -10.69 -30.45
N ALA A 322 12.67 -12.01 -30.36
CA ALA A 322 13.95 -12.71 -30.37
C ALA A 322 14.80 -12.35 -31.60
N LYS A 323 14.19 -12.34 -32.79
CA LYS A 323 14.88 -11.92 -34.03
C LYS A 323 15.41 -10.49 -33.96
N ASN A 324 14.66 -9.58 -33.35
CA ASN A 324 15.06 -8.18 -33.24
C ASN A 324 16.18 -7.97 -32.22
N LEU A 325 16.20 -8.73 -31.11
CA LEU A 325 17.22 -8.66 -30.05
C LEU A 325 18.67 -8.81 -30.54
N ASN A 326 18.89 -9.50 -31.67
CA ASN A 326 20.23 -9.69 -32.23
C ASN A 326 20.80 -8.44 -32.94
N LYS A 327 20.07 -7.33 -32.98
CA LYS A 327 20.52 -6.08 -33.60
C LYS A 327 21.33 -5.25 -32.61
N GLU A 328 22.53 -4.83 -33.02
CA GLU A 328 23.42 -3.96 -32.23
C GLU A 328 22.74 -2.64 -31.81
N SER A 329 21.77 -2.16 -32.59
CA SER A 329 20.99 -0.96 -32.29
C SER A 329 20.25 -1.02 -30.95
N ILE A 330 19.84 -2.21 -30.47
CA ILE A 330 19.11 -2.32 -29.20
C ILE A 330 20.03 -2.03 -28.01
N VAL A 331 21.29 -2.48 -28.10
CA VAL A 331 22.29 -2.25 -27.07
C VAL A 331 22.64 -0.76 -26.97
N LEU A 332 22.78 -0.09 -28.12
CA LEU A 332 23.20 1.32 -28.20
C LEU A 332 22.05 2.31 -27.99
N ASP A 333 20.82 1.95 -28.37
CA ASP A 333 19.65 2.82 -28.23
C ASP A 333 18.92 2.56 -26.91
N ALA A 334 19.09 3.49 -25.98
CA ALA A 334 18.47 3.44 -24.66
C ALA A 334 16.93 3.36 -24.71
N GLN A 335 16.28 3.98 -25.71
CA GLN A 335 14.82 3.93 -25.84
C GLN A 335 14.37 2.54 -26.29
N LEU A 336 15.03 1.96 -27.30
CA LEU A 336 14.72 0.59 -27.74
C LEU A 336 14.94 -0.43 -26.61
N SER A 337 16.02 -0.28 -25.84
CA SER A 337 16.27 -1.11 -24.64
C SER A 337 15.10 -1.05 -23.65
N VAL A 338 14.62 0.16 -23.29
CA VAL A 338 13.48 0.31 -22.37
C VAL A 338 12.20 -0.29 -22.95
N ASP A 339 11.93 -0.09 -24.24
CA ASP A 339 10.71 -0.60 -24.86
C ASP A 339 10.68 -2.14 -24.87
N ILE A 340 11.82 -2.80 -25.09
CA ILE A 340 11.94 -4.25 -24.98
C ILE A 340 11.76 -4.71 -23.52
N GLU A 341 12.40 -4.05 -22.55
CA GLU A 341 12.21 -4.39 -21.14
C GLU A 341 10.75 -4.23 -20.69
N ARG A 342 10.04 -3.22 -21.19
CA ARG A 342 8.60 -3.02 -20.91
C ARG A 342 7.74 -4.11 -21.52
N PHE A 343 8.05 -4.51 -22.74
CA PHE A 343 7.34 -5.58 -23.41
C PHE A 343 7.45 -6.87 -22.59
N LEU A 344 8.67 -7.20 -22.14
CA LEU A 344 9.02 -8.44 -21.43
C LEU A 344 9.02 -8.28 -19.90
N PHE A 345 8.46 -7.17 -19.39
CA PHE A 345 8.58 -6.76 -17.99
C PHE A 345 8.22 -7.92 -17.05
N PRO A 346 9.05 -8.23 -16.04
CA PRO A 346 10.12 -7.41 -15.47
C PRO A 346 11.56 -7.65 -16.02
N ALA A 347 11.73 -8.26 -17.19
CA ALA A 347 13.06 -8.58 -17.71
C ALA A 347 14.04 -7.38 -17.75
N LYS A 348 15.33 -7.62 -17.48
CA LYS A 348 16.39 -6.62 -17.56
C LYS A 348 17.51 -7.03 -18.51
N ILE A 349 17.94 -6.10 -19.36
CA ILE A 349 18.99 -6.28 -20.37
C ILE A 349 20.35 -5.89 -19.77
N THR A 350 21.29 -6.84 -19.73
CA THR A 350 22.58 -6.71 -19.02
C THR A 350 23.72 -6.15 -19.86
N ASP A 351 23.52 -5.97 -21.16
CA ASP A 351 24.51 -5.42 -22.09
C ASP A 351 24.08 -4.08 -22.69
N SER A 352 22.88 -3.56 -22.35
CA SER A 352 22.40 -2.25 -22.80
C SER A 352 23.23 -1.07 -22.27
N GLU A 353 23.37 -0.01 -23.06
CA GLU A 353 23.91 1.29 -22.62
C GLU A 353 22.93 2.11 -21.75
N LEU A 354 21.78 1.52 -21.40
CA LEU A 354 20.77 2.15 -20.57
C LEU A 354 21.35 2.53 -19.20
N THR A 355 21.36 3.82 -18.92
CA THR A 355 22.00 4.35 -17.71
C THR A 355 21.19 3.97 -16.47
N THR A 356 21.84 3.74 -15.33
CA THR A 356 21.15 3.50 -14.06
C THR A 356 21.62 4.48 -12.98
N PHE A 357 20.67 4.99 -12.19
CA PHE A 357 20.93 5.86 -11.05
C PHE A 357 20.34 5.28 -9.76
N ILE A 358 21.07 5.37 -8.66
CA ILE A 358 20.47 5.26 -7.32
C ILE A 358 19.97 6.64 -6.93
N ILE A 359 18.68 6.78 -6.64
CA ILE A 359 18.09 8.06 -6.22
C ILE A 359 17.58 7.93 -4.78
N PRO A 360 18.09 8.76 -3.84
CA PRO A 360 17.58 8.80 -2.49
C PRO A 360 16.19 9.46 -2.46
N ILE A 361 15.27 8.82 -1.75
CA ILE A 361 13.91 9.28 -1.53
C ILE A 361 13.57 9.22 -0.04
N GLN A 362 12.87 10.23 0.47
CA GLN A 362 12.44 10.23 1.87
C GLN A 362 11.38 9.15 2.09
N PRO A 363 11.36 8.47 3.26
CA PRO A 363 10.39 7.43 3.57
C PRO A 363 8.93 7.84 3.35
N ARG A 364 8.59 9.08 3.74
CA ARG A 364 7.25 9.66 3.51
C ARG A 364 6.85 9.72 2.03
N TRP A 365 7.79 9.98 1.12
CA TRP A 365 7.47 10.03 -0.30
C TRP A 365 7.46 8.64 -0.91
N ALA A 366 8.36 7.76 -0.47
CA ALA A 366 8.35 6.35 -0.86
C ALA A 366 7.02 5.68 -0.49
N SER A 367 6.52 5.90 0.73
CA SER A 367 5.26 5.34 1.22
C SER A 367 4.03 5.73 0.38
N TYR A 368 4.02 6.95 -0.17
CA TYR A 368 2.94 7.39 -1.04
C TYR A 368 3.10 6.96 -2.50
N LEU A 369 4.33 6.73 -2.96
CA LEU A 369 4.62 6.50 -4.37
C LEU A 369 4.67 5.01 -4.74
N PHE A 370 5.18 4.15 -3.86
CA PHE A 370 5.32 2.73 -4.18
C PHE A 370 5.46 1.80 -2.97
N ASP A 371 6.00 2.27 -1.84
CA ASP A 371 6.38 1.40 -0.73
C ASP A 371 5.19 1.07 0.18
N GLU A 372 4.57 -0.09 -0.06
CA GLU A 372 3.43 -0.58 0.70
C GLU A 372 3.74 -0.79 2.19
N HIS A 373 4.96 -1.23 2.52
CA HIS A 373 5.35 -1.47 3.91
C HIS A 373 5.40 -0.17 4.69
N LEU A 374 6.06 0.86 4.15
CA LEU A 374 6.05 2.20 4.75
C LEU A 374 4.66 2.83 4.72
N GLY A 375 3.87 2.57 3.67
CA GLY A 375 2.48 2.99 3.56
C GLY A 375 1.62 2.48 4.72
N LYS A 376 1.78 1.22 5.11
CA LYS A 376 1.09 0.62 6.26
C LYS A 376 1.41 1.33 7.58
N GLN A 377 2.64 1.79 7.77
CA GLN A 377 3.04 2.54 8.97
C GLN A 377 2.34 3.92 9.06
N MET A 378 1.93 4.49 7.92
CA MET A 378 1.17 5.76 7.88
C MET A 378 -0.34 5.61 8.16
N LEU A 379 -0.89 4.39 8.04
CA LEU A 379 -2.32 4.13 8.23
C LEU A 379 -2.79 4.39 9.66
N ALA A 380 -1.88 4.35 10.64
CA ALA A 380 -2.17 4.61 12.06
C ALA A 380 -2.39 6.10 12.39
N LEU A 381 -2.33 7.01 11.41
CA LEU A 381 -2.46 8.46 11.60
C LEU A 381 -3.73 9.00 10.89
N PRO A 382 -4.68 9.64 11.61
CA PRO A 382 -5.86 10.25 11.00
C PRO A 382 -5.47 11.28 9.92
N GLY A 383 -6.10 11.20 8.73
CA GLY A 383 -5.84 12.12 7.61
C GLY A 383 -4.58 11.86 6.78
N PHE A 384 -3.83 10.78 7.06
CA PHE A 384 -2.58 10.43 6.36
C PHE A 384 -2.70 9.29 5.34
N GLY A 385 -3.92 9.03 4.85
CA GLY A 385 -4.14 8.13 3.72
C GLY A 385 -3.65 8.73 2.40
N SER A 386 -3.04 7.92 1.52
CA SER A 386 -2.80 8.33 0.14
C SER A 386 -4.16 8.41 -0.59
N LYS A 387 -4.27 9.30 -1.56
CA LYS A 387 -5.46 9.32 -2.42
C LYS A 387 -5.53 7.98 -3.16
N PRO A 388 -6.69 7.30 -3.20
CA PRO A 388 -6.89 6.05 -3.94
C PRO A 388 -6.31 6.08 -5.36
N GLU A 389 -6.48 7.20 -6.07
CA GLU A 389 -5.92 7.42 -7.41
C GLU A 389 -4.39 7.22 -7.46
N LEU A 390 -3.67 7.61 -6.41
CA LEU A 390 -2.21 7.64 -6.37
C LEU A 390 -1.60 6.29 -6.00
N ALA A 391 -2.27 5.49 -5.18
CA ALA A 391 -1.81 4.12 -4.87
C ALA A 391 -1.87 3.19 -6.10
N PHE A 392 -2.71 3.53 -7.08
CA PHE A 392 -2.88 2.75 -8.31
C PHE A 392 -2.05 3.25 -9.48
N ASN A 393 -1.40 4.40 -9.34
CA ASN A 393 -0.71 5.06 -10.44
C ASN A 393 0.51 4.23 -10.89
N ARG A 394 0.52 3.87 -12.17
CA ARG A 394 1.67 3.22 -12.82
C ARG A 394 2.78 4.18 -13.20
N GLU A 395 2.45 5.46 -13.18
CA GLU A 395 3.38 6.56 -13.42
C GLU A 395 3.26 7.56 -12.29
N ALA A 396 4.39 8.12 -11.86
CA ALA A 396 4.40 9.17 -10.86
C ALA A 396 5.50 10.18 -11.13
N VAL A 397 5.48 11.27 -10.36
CA VAL A 397 6.49 12.34 -10.44
C VAL A 397 7.24 12.48 -9.12
N TYR A 398 8.56 12.53 -9.20
CA TYR A 398 9.44 12.88 -8.10
C TYR A 398 10.10 14.23 -8.37
N TYR A 399 9.97 15.16 -7.43
CA TYR A 399 10.57 16.49 -7.55
C TYR A 399 11.83 16.59 -6.70
N ARG A 400 12.85 17.27 -7.24
CA ARG A 400 14.10 17.50 -6.51
C ARG A 400 14.80 18.77 -6.96
N ALA A 401 15.78 19.17 -6.14
CA ALA A 401 16.70 20.24 -6.48
C ALA A 401 17.64 19.81 -7.63
N ILE A 402 18.00 20.74 -8.51
CA ILE A 402 18.84 20.46 -9.71
C ILE A 402 20.29 20.16 -9.33
N GLN A 403 20.77 20.63 -8.18
CA GLN A 403 22.17 20.48 -7.80
C GLN A 403 22.55 18.99 -7.74
N ASN A 404 23.74 18.67 -8.23
CA ASN A 404 24.29 17.30 -8.24
C ASN A 404 23.39 16.27 -8.97
N SER A 405 22.77 16.67 -10.10
CA SER A 405 21.98 15.73 -10.93
C SER A 405 22.81 14.67 -11.65
N ARG A 406 24.15 14.82 -11.70
CA ARG A 406 25.11 13.85 -12.28
C ARG A 406 24.73 13.31 -13.67
N GLY A 407 24.13 14.16 -14.50
CA GLY A 407 23.71 13.80 -15.86
C GLY A 407 22.46 12.91 -15.93
N LEU A 408 21.64 12.88 -14.89
CA LEU A 408 20.33 12.21 -14.91
C LEU A 408 19.49 12.75 -16.08
N ASN A 409 19.11 11.86 -16.99
CA ASN A 409 18.27 12.15 -18.14
C ASN A 409 17.42 10.93 -18.50
N ALA A 410 16.33 11.15 -19.22
CA ALA A 410 15.50 10.07 -19.76
C ALA A 410 16.03 9.61 -21.13
N PRO A 411 15.84 8.33 -21.51
CA PRO A 411 15.39 7.22 -20.67
C PRO A 411 16.52 6.64 -19.80
N CYS A 412 16.22 6.22 -18.57
CA CYS A 412 17.16 5.51 -17.70
C CYS A 412 16.43 4.64 -16.66
N ARG A 413 17.16 3.80 -15.93
CA ARG A 413 16.65 3.06 -14.77
C ARG A 413 16.95 3.83 -13.47
N ILE A 414 16.05 3.76 -12.49
CA ILE A 414 16.29 4.22 -11.13
C ILE A 414 16.18 3.05 -10.16
N LEU A 415 17.15 2.93 -9.26
CA LEU A 415 17.01 2.22 -8.00
C LEU A 415 16.66 3.22 -6.89
N TRP A 416 15.52 3.02 -6.23
CA TRP A 416 15.05 3.91 -5.17
C TRP A 416 15.66 3.53 -3.82
N TYR A 417 16.51 4.40 -3.29
CA TYR A 417 17.07 4.27 -1.94
C TYR A 417 16.22 5.04 -0.93
N VAL A 418 15.51 4.32 -0.07
CA VAL A 418 14.74 4.90 1.04
C VAL A 418 15.72 5.40 2.09
N SER A 419 15.86 6.73 2.18
CA SER A 419 16.88 7.36 3.00
C SER A 419 16.63 7.21 4.50
N GLU A 420 17.70 7.01 5.27
CA GLU A 420 17.68 7.10 6.73
C GLU A 420 17.34 8.52 7.20
N THR A 421 16.63 8.60 8.32
CA THR A 421 16.14 9.84 8.92
C THR A 421 17.27 10.60 9.63
N GLN A 422 18.05 11.35 8.85
CA GLN A 422 19.06 12.24 9.42
C GLN A 422 18.38 13.53 9.93
N SER A 423 18.18 13.60 11.26
CA SER A 423 17.81 14.77 12.09
C SER A 423 16.32 15.17 12.21
N GLU A 424 16.00 15.73 13.38
CA GLU A 424 14.65 16.04 13.87
C GLU A 424 13.82 16.87 12.88
N GLY A 425 12.56 16.45 12.64
CA GLY A 425 11.60 17.17 11.81
C GLY A 425 11.50 16.72 10.35
N LYS A 426 12.33 15.78 9.89
CA LYS A 426 12.30 15.24 8.51
C LYS A 426 12.15 13.72 8.47
N GLY A 427 11.04 13.22 9.00
CA GLY A 427 10.65 11.81 8.89
C GLY A 427 10.75 10.97 10.17
N LYS A 428 10.70 11.59 11.36
CA LYS A 428 10.42 10.82 12.60
C LYS A 428 9.13 10.02 12.39
N GLY A 429 9.16 8.70 12.60
CA GLY A 429 7.97 7.84 12.57
C GLY A 429 8.03 6.63 11.62
N PHE A 430 9.05 6.52 10.76
CA PHE A 430 9.23 5.33 9.91
C PHE A 430 10.30 4.40 10.48
N GLN A 431 9.98 3.11 10.57
CA GLN A 431 10.90 2.02 10.90
C GLN A 431 11.41 1.35 9.62
N ASP A 432 12.51 0.61 9.75
CA ASP A 432 13.11 -0.20 8.67
C ASP A 432 13.51 0.58 7.41
N VAL A 433 14.10 1.76 7.57
CA VAL A 433 14.61 2.61 6.47
C VAL A 433 16.11 2.37 6.20
N GLY A 434 16.66 2.92 5.11
CA GLY A 434 18.08 2.75 4.76
C GLY A 434 18.35 1.59 3.79
N TYR A 435 17.50 1.44 2.78
CA TYR A 435 17.56 0.33 1.83
C TYR A 435 17.17 0.74 0.41
N ILE A 436 17.60 -0.03 -0.59
CA ILE A 436 16.99 0.00 -1.93
C ILE A 436 15.79 -0.94 -1.92
N GLY A 437 14.61 -0.41 -2.22
CA GLY A 437 13.34 -1.16 -2.18
C GLY A 437 12.64 -1.33 -3.52
N ALA A 438 13.04 -0.59 -4.55
CA ALA A 438 12.34 -0.59 -5.83
C ALA A 438 13.21 -0.19 -7.02
N CYS A 439 12.80 -0.63 -8.21
CA CYS A 439 13.36 -0.23 -9.49
C CYS A 439 12.27 0.40 -10.38
N SER A 440 12.56 1.52 -11.04
CA SER A 440 11.64 2.19 -11.99
C SER A 440 12.34 2.61 -13.28
N TYR A 441 11.55 2.90 -14.30
CA TYR A 441 11.99 3.59 -15.52
C TYR A 441 11.78 5.08 -15.41
N VAL A 442 12.71 5.88 -15.93
CA VAL A 442 12.54 7.33 -16.11
C VAL A 442 12.05 7.61 -17.50
N ASP A 443 10.89 8.24 -17.57
CA ASP A 443 10.21 8.56 -18.82
C ASP A 443 10.50 9.98 -19.28
N GLU A 444 10.68 10.88 -18.33
CA GLU A 444 10.92 12.28 -18.62
C GLU A 444 11.68 12.95 -17.47
N VAL A 445 12.65 13.79 -17.81
CA VAL A 445 13.30 14.71 -16.86
C VAL A 445 13.08 16.13 -17.36
N VAL A 446 12.44 16.95 -16.53
CA VAL A 446 12.08 18.33 -16.89
C VAL A 446 12.66 19.29 -15.85
N ILE A 447 13.31 20.35 -16.33
CA ILE A 447 13.79 21.45 -15.50
C ILE A 447 12.92 22.68 -15.79
N GLY A 448 12.45 23.35 -14.74
CA GLY A 448 11.61 24.53 -14.88
C GLY A 448 11.14 25.10 -13.55
N LYS A 449 10.24 26.08 -13.60
CA LYS A 449 9.72 26.73 -12.39
C LYS A 449 8.82 25.78 -11.61
N SER A 450 9.00 25.78 -10.29
CA SER A 450 8.16 25.03 -9.32
C SER A 450 6.66 25.01 -9.65
N LYS A 451 6.04 26.19 -9.82
CA LYS A 451 4.61 26.31 -10.15
C LYS A 451 4.21 25.71 -11.51
N GLU A 452 5.06 25.85 -12.52
CA GLU A 452 4.80 25.29 -13.86
C GLU A 452 4.87 23.76 -13.83
N LEU A 453 5.90 23.22 -13.18
CA LEU A 453 6.08 21.78 -13.03
C LEU A 453 5.00 21.15 -12.13
N TYR A 454 4.54 21.87 -11.10
CA TYR A 454 3.39 21.44 -10.31
C TYR A 454 2.13 21.37 -11.18
N ARG A 455 1.78 22.45 -11.89
CA ARG A 455 0.59 22.47 -12.77
C ARG A 455 0.61 21.36 -13.83
N ARG A 456 1.79 21.07 -14.39
CA ARG A 456 1.97 20.02 -15.40
C ARG A 456 1.75 18.61 -14.84
N PHE A 457 2.30 18.31 -13.66
CA PHE A 457 2.32 16.94 -13.12
C PHE A 457 1.42 16.73 -11.89
N GLN A 458 0.61 17.71 -11.49
CA GLN A 458 -0.30 17.61 -10.33
C GLN A 458 -1.25 16.41 -10.36
N ARG A 459 -1.55 15.86 -11.55
CA ARG A 459 -2.39 14.67 -11.72
C ARG A 459 -1.65 13.35 -11.43
N LEU A 460 -0.32 13.37 -11.51
CA LEU A 460 0.56 12.21 -11.34
C LEU A 460 1.23 12.19 -9.95
N GLY A 461 1.09 13.26 -9.17
CA GLY A 461 1.94 13.52 -8.02
C GLY A 461 1.23 13.36 -6.67
N VAL A 462 2.00 12.87 -5.70
CA VAL A 462 1.67 12.87 -4.26
C VAL A 462 1.97 14.22 -3.58
N TYR A 463 2.60 15.13 -4.32
CA TYR A 463 3.03 16.44 -3.84
C TYR A 463 1.92 17.47 -4.02
N ASN A 464 1.73 18.34 -3.02
CA ASN A 464 0.95 19.57 -3.19
C ASN A 464 1.85 20.75 -3.63
N GLU A 465 1.24 21.88 -4.01
CA GLU A 465 1.99 23.06 -4.47
C GLU A 465 3.02 23.53 -3.43
N THR A 466 2.66 23.54 -2.15
CA THR A 466 3.58 23.96 -1.07
C THR A 466 4.78 23.04 -0.94
N ASN A 467 4.62 21.73 -1.15
CA ASN A 467 5.72 20.79 -1.13
C ASN A 467 6.68 21.07 -2.29
N VAL A 468 6.17 21.27 -3.50
CA VAL A 468 6.98 21.57 -4.69
C VAL A 468 7.69 22.92 -4.55
N ASP A 469 7.00 23.95 -4.04
CA ASP A 469 7.55 25.29 -3.83
C ASP A 469 8.66 25.33 -2.76
N SER A 470 8.62 24.41 -1.80
CA SER A 470 9.62 24.26 -0.73
C SER A 470 10.95 23.66 -1.19
N ILE A 471 10.99 23.09 -2.40
CA ILE A 471 12.20 22.47 -2.96
C ILE A 471 13.24 23.55 -3.22
N ARG A 472 14.50 23.25 -2.88
CA ARG A 472 15.62 24.15 -3.12
C ARG A 472 15.75 24.44 -4.62
N LYS A 473 15.57 25.72 -4.96
CA LYS A 473 15.70 26.23 -6.32
C LYS A 473 17.17 26.47 -6.68
N ASP A 474 17.49 26.44 -7.95
CA ASP A 474 18.80 26.87 -8.45
C ASP A 474 18.91 28.41 -8.54
N LYS A 475 19.99 28.92 -9.13
CA LYS A 475 20.21 30.37 -9.29
C LYS A 475 19.14 31.04 -10.17
N ASN A 476 18.51 30.28 -11.06
CA ASN A 476 17.47 30.77 -11.96
C ASN A 476 16.07 30.62 -11.35
N GLY A 477 15.92 29.99 -10.18
CA GLY A 477 14.62 29.70 -9.58
C GLY A 477 14.00 28.38 -10.05
N ASP A 478 14.76 27.53 -10.73
CA ASP A 478 14.29 26.27 -11.31
C ASP A 478 14.50 25.08 -10.37
N ILE A 479 13.66 24.06 -10.54
CA ILE A 479 13.76 22.74 -9.92
C ILE A 479 13.69 21.65 -11.01
N MET A 480 13.87 20.40 -10.62
CA MET A 480 13.78 19.24 -11.50
C MET A 480 12.57 18.36 -11.13
N ALA A 481 11.81 17.95 -12.14
CA ALA A 481 10.78 16.92 -12.05
C ALA A 481 11.22 15.68 -12.84
N ILE A 482 11.07 14.50 -12.21
CA ILE A 482 11.38 13.20 -12.80
C ILE A 482 10.06 12.45 -12.91
N ARG A 483 9.56 12.24 -14.13
CA ARG A 483 8.44 11.34 -14.39
C ARG A 483 8.99 9.92 -14.53
N PHE A 484 8.44 9.00 -13.76
CA PHE A 484 8.87 7.61 -13.74
C PHE A 484 7.68 6.66 -13.77
N SER A 485 7.91 5.44 -14.23
CA SER A 485 6.89 4.40 -14.37
C SER A 485 7.45 3.00 -14.17
N GLY A 486 6.54 2.02 -14.15
CA GLY A 486 6.91 0.60 -14.11
C GLY A 486 7.67 0.23 -12.83
N THR A 487 7.26 0.81 -11.70
CA THR A 487 7.91 0.59 -10.41
C THR A 487 7.73 -0.86 -9.96
N GLU A 488 8.84 -1.58 -9.97
CA GLU A 488 8.99 -2.94 -9.49
C GLU A 488 9.50 -2.90 -8.05
N LEU A 489 8.68 -3.37 -7.10
CA LEU A 489 9.12 -3.55 -5.72
C LEU A 489 9.99 -4.79 -5.62
N PHE A 490 11.09 -4.67 -4.89
CA PHE A 490 11.95 -5.80 -4.59
C PHE A 490 11.32 -6.70 -3.53
N ASN A 491 11.54 -8.01 -3.67
CA ASN A 491 11.12 -9.00 -2.68
C ASN A 491 11.91 -8.86 -1.38
N ASN A 492 13.14 -8.34 -1.48
CA ASN A 492 14.06 -8.14 -0.37
C ASN A 492 14.56 -6.70 -0.36
N SER A 493 14.59 -6.10 0.82
CA SER A 493 15.23 -4.81 1.03
C SER A 493 16.75 -4.96 0.91
N VAL A 494 17.38 -4.23 -0.02
CA VAL A 494 18.86 -4.24 -0.16
C VAL A 494 19.43 -3.17 0.77
N SER A 495 20.01 -3.59 1.88
CA SER A 495 20.51 -2.70 2.94
C SER A 495 21.62 -1.77 2.43
N PHE A 496 21.82 -0.64 3.11
CA PHE A 496 22.91 0.28 2.79
C PHE A 496 24.30 -0.39 2.77
N GLN A 497 24.53 -1.36 3.66
CA GLN A 497 25.77 -2.15 3.71
C GLN A 497 25.94 -3.02 2.46
N GLU A 498 24.89 -3.73 2.02
CA GLU A 498 24.92 -4.50 0.77
C GLU A 498 25.15 -3.57 -0.44
N VAL A 499 24.64 -2.34 -0.41
CA VAL A 499 24.89 -1.33 -1.45
C VAL A 499 26.36 -0.93 -1.48
N GLN A 500 26.98 -0.65 -0.33
CA GLN A 500 28.40 -0.32 -0.23
C GLN A 500 29.28 -1.45 -0.78
N GLN A 501 28.94 -2.70 -0.43
CA GLN A 501 29.65 -3.89 -0.92
C GLN A 501 29.48 -4.07 -2.43
N ALA A 502 28.25 -3.98 -2.94
CA ALA A 502 27.99 -4.14 -4.38
C ALA A 502 28.68 -3.07 -5.23
N LEU A 503 28.85 -1.86 -4.69
CA LEU A 503 29.56 -0.75 -5.35
C LEU A 503 31.06 -0.71 -5.07
N ASN A 504 31.58 -1.59 -4.20
CA ASN A 504 32.96 -1.55 -3.68
C ASN A 504 33.35 -0.15 -3.15
N LYS A 505 32.48 0.44 -2.30
CA LYS A 505 32.67 1.80 -1.74
C LYS A 505 32.28 1.91 -0.27
N ASP A 506 33.29 1.94 0.59
CA ASP A 506 33.10 2.04 2.05
C ASP A 506 32.58 3.41 2.52
N ASN A 507 32.88 4.50 1.80
CA ASN A 507 32.44 5.87 2.15
C ASN A 507 31.38 6.40 1.16
N LEU A 508 30.39 5.58 0.83
CA LEU A 508 29.29 5.97 -0.05
C LEU A 508 28.41 7.04 0.62
N LEU A 509 28.06 8.09 -0.12
CA LEU A 509 27.07 9.09 0.32
C LEU A 509 25.97 9.20 -0.74
N LEU A 510 24.77 8.76 -0.38
CA LEU A 510 23.56 8.80 -1.22
C LEU A 510 22.69 10.01 -0.87
N VAL A 511 23.23 11.22 -1.09
CA VAL A 511 22.51 12.50 -0.84
C VAL A 511 21.90 13.12 -2.11
N SER A 512 22.25 12.58 -3.28
CA SER A 512 21.78 13.01 -4.61
C SER A 512 21.77 11.80 -5.55
N PRO A 513 21.23 11.90 -6.77
CA PRO A 513 21.34 10.83 -7.76
C PRO A 513 22.79 10.38 -7.90
N TYR A 514 22.99 9.07 -7.90
CA TYR A 514 24.29 8.42 -7.96
C TYR A 514 24.29 7.47 -9.16
N LYS A 515 24.99 7.85 -10.23
CA LYS A 515 25.15 7.02 -11.44
C LYS A 515 25.96 5.77 -11.13
N ILE A 516 25.46 4.61 -11.54
CA ILE A 516 26.13 3.31 -11.40
C ILE A 516 26.37 2.68 -12.77
N ASN A 517 27.35 1.78 -12.84
CA ASN A 517 27.59 0.96 -14.03
C ASN A 517 26.63 -0.24 -14.06
N ASN A 518 26.55 -0.91 -15.21
CA ASN A 518 25.58 -1.98 -15.40
C ASN A 518 25.87 -3.20 -14.51
N GLU A 519 27.15 -3.53 -14.29
CA GLU A 519 27.55 -4.61 -13.39
C GLU A 519 27.03 -4.40 -11.96
N SER A 520 27.16 -3.16 -11.45
CA SER A 520 26.64 -2.78 -10.13
C SER A 520 25.12 -2.85 -10.08
N PHE A 521 24.45 -2.40 -11.14
CA PHE A 521 22.99 -2.47 -11.25
C PHE A 521 22.51 -3.93 -11.16
N ILE A 522 23.11 -4.83 -11.94
CA ILE A 522 22.73 -6.25 -11.97
C ILE A 522 22.92 -6.89 -10.59
N LYS A 523 24.04 -6.62 -9.92
CA LYS A 523 24.28 -7.10 -8.55
C LYS A 523 23.19 -6.64 -7.59
N LEU A 524 22.87 -5.35 -7.58
CA LEU A 524 21.85 -4.77 -6.70
C LEU A 524 20.43 -5.28 -7.01
N TYR A 525 20.08 -5.38 -8.30
CA TYR A 525 18.78 -5.87 -8.75
C TYR A 525 18.59 -7.35 -8.35
N ASN A 526 19.62 -8.18 -8.54
CA ASN A 526 19.58 -9.59 -8.14
C ASN A 526 19.54 -9.77 -6.61
N LEU A 527 20.21 -8.91 -5.84
CA LEU A 527 20.08 -8.90 -4.37
C LEU A 527 18.63 -8.58 -3.94
N GLY A 528 17.98 -7.63 -4.59
CA GLY A 528 16.59 -7.27 -4.30
C GLY A 528 15.59 -8.37 -4.65
N ASN A 529 15.86 -9.11 -5.72
CA ASN A 529 14.96 -10.15 -6.25
C ASN A 529 15.39 -11.59 -5.94
N ARG A 530 16.34 -11.81 -5.02
CA ARG A 530 16.77 -13.15 -4.62
C ARG A 530 15.60 -13.99 -4.06
N GLU A 531 15.57 -15.27 -4.39
CA GLU A 531 14.63 -16.21 -3.77
C GLU A 531 14.98 -16.38 -2.29
N VAL A 532 13.99 -16.17 -1.43
CA VAL A 532 14.11 -16.50 -0.01
C VAL A 532 13.84 -17.99 0.11
N TYR A 533 14.90 -18.80 0.25
CA TYR A 533 14.74 -20.15 0.76
C TYR A 533 14.29 -20.02 2.21
N MET A 534 12.98 -20.15 2.45
CA MET A 534 12.42 -20.39 3.79
C MET A 534 12.44 -21.88 4.11
#